data_AF-A0A1H0LGS2-F1
#
_entry.id   AF-A0A1H0LGS2-F1
#
_cell.length_a   1.000
_cell.length_b   1.000
_cell.length_c   1.000
_cell.angle_alpha   90.00
_cell.angle_beta   90.00
_cell.angle_gamma   90.00
#
_symmetry.space_group_name_H-M   'P 1'
#
loop_
_entity.id
_entity.type
_entity.pdbx_description
1 polymer ?
#
loop_
_entity_poly.entity_id
_entity_poly.type
_entity_poly.pdbx_seq_one_letter_code
_entity_poly.pdbx_strand_id
1 'polypeptide(L)'
;MKKNQLSELTLDELHKKKNTLKGATIGLGIVMLIAFSILLYLVFKSRNFALITIIPAGLISLIPGIIGLAQVNSEIKLRKAK
;
A
#
# COMPACT_ATOMS: atom_id res chain seq x y z
N MET A 1 -2.34 20.54 15.84
CA MET A 1 -2.32 20.31 14.38
C MET A 1 -0.96 19.69 14.05
N LYS A 2 -0.88 18.39 13.72
CA LYS A 2 0.41 17.71 13.47
C LYS A 2 1.11 18.43 12.31
N LYS A 3 2.32 18.93 12.53
CA LYS A 3 3.17 19.55 11.52
C LYS A 3 3.37 18.52 10.39
N ASN A 4 2.70 18.71 9.26
CA ASN A 4 2.77 17.76 8.15
C ASN A 4 4.19 17.81 7.58
N GLN A 5 4.99 16.77 7.79
CA GLN A 5 6.29 16.61 7.12
C GLN A 5 6.18 16.66 5.59
N LEU A 6 4.97 16.40 5.05
CA LEU A 6 4.65 16.56 3.63
C LEU A 6 4.54 18.04 3.20
N SER A 7 4.21 18.94 4.13
CA SER A 7 4.13 20.38 3.87
C SER A 7 5.50 21.04 3.72
N GLU A 8 6.53 20.44 4.32
CA GLU A 8 7.93 20.88 4.18
C GLU A 8 8.58 20.40 2.88
N LEU A 9 7.99 19.40 2.18
CA LEU A 9 8.49 18.93 0.89
C LEU A 9 8.14 19.90 -0.25
N THR A 10 9.03 20.02 -1.23
CA THR A 10 8.76 20.69 -2.52
C THR A 10 7.79 19.87 -3.39
N LEU A 11 7.18 20.49 -4.40
CA LEU A 11 6.25 19.78 -5.30
C LEU A 11 6.92 18.59 -6.01
N ASP A 12 8.17 18.74 -6.44
CA ASP A 12 8.94 17.67 -7.08
C ASP A 12 9.21 16.50 -6.14
N GLU A 13 9.56 16.77 -4.88
CA GLU A 13 9.74 15.72 -3.87
C GLU A 13 8.42 15.02 -3.54
N LEU A 14 7.31 15.75 -3.53
CA LEU A 14 5.97 15.21 -3.32
C LEU A 14 5.58 14.24 -4.46
N HIS A 15 5.89 14.62 -5.71
CA HIS A 15 5.70 13.78 -6.88
C HIS A 15 6.62 12.54 -6.87
N LYS A 16 7.89 12.70 -6.49
CA LYS A 16 8.83 11.59 -6.33
C LYS A 16 8.35 10.60 -5.28
N LYS A 17 7.95 11.10 -4.10
CA LYS A 17 7.43 10.27 -3.01
C LYS A 17 6.13 9.54 -3.40
N LYS A 18 5.24 10.19 -4.15
CA LYS A 18 4.04 9.57 -4.74
C LYS A 18 4.40 8.38 -5.64
N ASN A 19 5.37 8.56 -6.56
CA ASN A 19 5.79 7.49 -7.45
C ASN A 19 6.46 6.33 -6.70
N THR A 20 7.29 6.62 -5.70
CA THR A 20 7.90 5.58 -4.86
C THR A 20 6.85 4.80 -4.09
N LEU A 21 5.91 5.47 -3.41
CA LEU A 21 4.79 4.82 -2.70
C LEU A 21 3.93 4.00 -3.65
N LYS A 22 3.63 4.52 -4.85
CA LYS A 22 2.85 3.80 -5.87
C LYS A 22 3.58 2.54 -6.33
N GLY A 23 4.86 2.66 -6.67
CA GLY A 23 5.69 1.53 -7.09
C GLY A 23 5.80 0.47 -6.01
N ALA A 24 6.08 0.89 -4.76
CA ALA A 24 6.13 -0.01 -3.62
C ALA A 24 4.79 -0.72 -3.38
N THR A 25 3.67 0.01 -3.42
CA THR A 25 2.32 -0.56 -3.21
C THR A 25 1.98 -1.59 -4.30
N ILE A 26 2.30 -1.29 -5.57
CA ILE A 26 2.08 -2.22 -6.68
C ILE A 26 2.97 -3.46 -6.53
N GLY A 27 4.26 -3.27 -6.21
CA GLY A 27 5.19 -4.37 -5.98
C GLY A 27 4.74 -5.29 -4.84
N LEU A 28 4.32 -4.70 -3.71
CA LEU A 28 3.77 -5.43 -2.58
C LEU A 28 2.50 -6.19 -2.99
N GLY A 29 1.60 -5.57 -3.76
CA GLY A 29 0.39 -6.22 -4.28
C GLY A 29 0.68 -7.44 -5.17
N ILE A 30 1.69 -7.37 -6.04
CA ILE A 30 2.08 -8.50 -6.90
C ILE A 30 2.63 -9.66 -6.05
N VAL A 31 3.54 -9.36 -5.12
CA VAL A 31 4.09 -10.38 -4.19
C VAL A 31 2.98 -11.01 -3.37
N MET A 32 2.00 -10.21 -2.93
CA MET A 32 0.82 -10.66 -2.20
C MET A 32 -0.01 -11.67 -2.99
N LEU A 33 -0.27 -11.38 -4.27
CA LEU A 33 -1.05 -12.26 -5.13
C LEU A 33 -0.36 -13.61 -5.32
N ILE A 34 0.96 -13.60 -5.55
CA ILE A 34 1.75 -14.83 -5.67
C ILE A 34 1.67 -15.64 -4.37
N ALA A 35 1.86 -14.99 -3.21
CA ALA A 35 1.77 -15.64 -1.91
C ALA A 35 0.38 -16.24 -1.65
N PHE A 36 -0.69 -15.53 -2.01
CA PHE A 36 -2.06 -16.02 -1.91
C PHE A 36 -2.33 -17.19 -2.86
N SER A 37 -1.81 -17.17 -4.09
CA SER A 37 -1.91 -18.32 -5.00
C SER A 37 -1.24 -19.57 -4.43
N ILE A 38 -0.05 -19.42 -3.82
CA ILE A 38 0.66 -20.53 -3.16
C ILE A 38 -0.13 -21.05 -1.96
N LEU A 39 -0.66 -20.14 -1.11
CA LEU A 39 -1.48 -20.53 0.03
C LEU A 39 -2.74 -21.27 -0.40
N LEU A 40 -3.45 -20.78 -1.43
CA LEU A 40 -4.61 -21.45 -1.99
C LEU A 40 -4.26 -22.86 -2.50
N TYR A 41 -3.18 -22.99 -3.28
CA TYR A 41 -2.69 -24.29 -3.73
C TYR A 41 -2.42 -25.24 -2.55
N LEU A 42 -1.78 -24.74 -1.49
CA LEU A 42 -1.47 -25.52 -0.29
C LEU A 42 -2.75 -25.93 0.48
N VAL A 43 -3.75 -25.06 0.57
CA VAL A 43 -5.06 -25.37 1.18
C VAL A 43 -5.73 -26.53 0.47
N PHE A 44 -5.80 -26.49 -0.87
CA PHE A 44 -6.43 -27.57 -1.64
C PHE A 44 -5.65 -28.88 -1.52
N LYS A 45 -4.32 -28.83 -1.51
CA LYS A 45 -3.47 -30.02 -1.39
C LYS A 45 -3.51 -30.65 0.01
N SER A 46 -3.47 -29.84 1.05
CA SER A 46 -3.39 -30.30 2.45
C SER A 46 -4.75 -30.44 3.14
N ARG A 47 -5.83 -29.96 2.52
CA ARG A 47 -7.16 -29.73 3.14
C ARG A 47 -7.10 -28.89 4.42
N ASN A 48 -6.00 -28.17 4.65
CA ASN A 48 -5.85 -27.32 5.81
C ASN A 48 -6.40 -25.92 5.53
N PHE A 49 -7.71 -25.76 5.79
CA PHE A 49 -8.42 -24.50 5.60
C PHE A 49 -7.99 -23.39 6.57
N ALA A 50 -7.23 -23.70 7.63
CA ALA A 50 -6.72 -22.69 8.56
C ALA A 50 -5.82 -21.67 7.87
N LEU A 51 -5.14 -22.04 6.79
CA LEU A 51 -4.27 -21.14 6.02
C LEU A 51 -5.04 -20.00 5.33
N ILE A 52 -6.35 -20.14 5.09
CA ILE A 52 -7.20 -19.07 4.53
C ILE A 52 -7.32 -17.90 5.52
N THR A 53 -7.22 -18.15 6.82
CA THR A 53 -7.33 -17.11 7.87
C THR A 53 -6.20 -16.08 7.84
N ILE A 54 -5.12 -16.35 7.10
CA ILE A 54 -3.96 -15.45 6.96
C ILE A 54 -4.25 -14.34 5.93
N ILE A 55 -5.18 -14.57 5.00
CA ILE A 55 -5.51 -13.64 3.91
C ILE A 55 -5.96 -12.25 4.44
N PRO A 56 -6.88 -12.14 5.43
CA PRO A 56 -7.28 -10.86 6.01
C PRO A 56 -6.12 -10.12 6.67
N ALA A 57 -5.26 -10.83 7.41
CA ALA A 57 -4.09 -10.23 8.08
C ALA A 57 -3.12 -9.63 7.05
N GLY A 58 -2.99 -10.30 5.90
CA GLY A 58 -2.23 -9.79 4.79
C GLY A 58 -2.76 -8.46 4.23
N LEU A 59 -4.08 -8.33 4.07
CA LEU A 59 -4.69 -7.10 3.53
C LEU A 59 -4.43 -5.87 4.42
N ILE A 60 -4.33 -6.06 5.74
CA ILE A 60 -4.03 -4.99 6.69
C ILE A 60 -2.65 -4.37 6.43
N SER A 61 -1.69 -5.17 5.92
CA SER A 61 -0.34 -4.69 5.58
C SER A 61 -0.33 -3.66 4.45
N LEU A 62 -1.37 -3.61 3.61
CA LEU A 62 -1.49 -2.65 2.51
C LEU A 62 -1.97 -1.26 2.97
N ILE A 63 -2.61 -1.17 4.14
CA ILE A 63 -3.27 0.04 4.66
C ILE A 63 -2.30 1.23 4.77
N PRO A 64 -1.09 1.10 5.35
CA PRO A 64 -0.15 2.22 5.47
C PRO A 64 0.27 2.79 4.10
N GLY A 65 0.42 1.92 3.09
CA GLY A 65 0.74 2.33 1.73
C GLY A 65 -0.38 3.15 1.09
N ILE A 66 -1.64 2.71 1.24
CA ILE A 66 -2.81 3.44 0.74
C ILE A 66 -2.97 4.80 1.45
N ILE A 67 -2.86 4.83 2.79
CA ILE A 67 -2.97 6.07 3.58
C ILE A 67 -1.87 7.05 3.17
N GLY A 68 -0.62 6.58 3.05
CA GLY A 68 0.50 7.42 2.61
C GLY A 68 0.28 7.99 1.20
N LEU A 69 -0.24 7.18 0.27
CA LEU A 69 -0.57 7.63 -1.08
C LEU A 69 -1.69 8.68 -1.08
N ALA A 70 -2.73 8.48 -0.26
CA ALA A 70 -3.86 9.39 -0.13
C ALA A 70 -3.41 10.75 0.43
N GLN A 71 -2.58 10.76 1.48
CA GLN A 71 -2.02 11.97 2.10
C GLN A 71 -1.18 12.78 1.11
N VAL A 72 -0.28 12.12 0.38
CA VAL A 72 0.55 12.77 -0.65
C VAL A 72 -0.34 13.35 -1.76
N ASN A 73 -1.37 12.61 -2.19
CA ASN A 73 -2.28 13.08 -3.23
C ASN A 73 -3.16 14.25 -2.79
N SER A 74 -3.63 14.27 -1.54
CA SER A 74 -4.37 15.40 -0.98
C SER A 74 -3.50 16.66 -0.88
N GLU A 75 -2.24 16.52 -0.46
CA GLU A 75 -1.30 17.64 -0.36
C GLU A 75 -0.97 18.22 -1.75
N ILE A 76 -0.77 17.38 -2.77
CA ILE A 76 -0.61 17.84 -4.17
C ILE A 76 -1.86 18.60 -4.67
N LYS A 77 -3.06 18.07 -4.39
CA LYS A 77 -4.32 18.72 -4.81
C LYS A 77 -4.51 20.09 -4.14
N LEU A 78 -4.25 20.19 -2.84
CA LEU A 78 -4.33 21.46 -2.09
C LEU A 78 -3.41 22.53 -2.68
N ARG A 79 -2.20 22.16 -3.10
CA ARG A 79 -1.24 23.10 -3.70
C ARG A 79 -1.56 23.49 -5.13
N LYS A 80 -2.27 22.65 -5.89
CA LYS A 80 -2.77 23.00 -7.24
C LYS A 80 -4.02 23.88 -7.22
N ALA A 81 -4.78 23.85 -6.11
CA ALA A 81 -5.99 24.65 -5.93
C ALA A 81 -5.71 26.03 -5.31
N LYS A 82 -4.45 26.33 -4.99
CA LYS A 82 -3.98 27.61 -4.46
C LYS A 82 -3.25 28.37 -5.57
#